data_AF-A0A1I7G337-F1
#
_entry.id   AF-A0A1I7G337-F1
#
_cell.length_a   1.000
_cell.length_b   1.000
_cell.length_c   1.000
_cell.angle_alpha   90.00
_cell.angle_beta   90.00
_cell.angle_gamma   90.00
#
_symmetry.space_group_name_H-M   'P 1'
#
loop_
_entity.id
_entity.type
_entity.pdbx_description
1 polymer ?
#
loop_
_entity_poly.entity_id
_entity_poly.type
_entity_poly.pdbx_seq_one_letter_code
_entity_poly.pdbx_strand_id
1 'polypeptide(L)'
;MITIFGMKTCPDCTYLEPQIEGDERFRTVDIGEDVKNLKEFLRIRDVDPAFDEVRGTGSVGIPCIVLEDGRVTLDPADAGLTPRPETGTACRLDGKGC
;
A
#
# COMPACT_ATOMS: atom_id res chain seq x y z
N MET A 1 -13.36 9.13 -2.76
CA MET A 1 -12.92 7.73 -2.95
C MET A 1 -11.46 7.63 -2.58
N ILE A 2 -11.12 6.77 -1.63
CA ILE A 2 -9.76 6.42 -1.22
C ILE A 2 -9.31 5.20 -2.04
N THR A 3 -8.15 5.27 -2.70
CA THR A 3 -7.62 4.15 -3.49
C THR A 3 -6.45 3.49 -2.77
N ILE A 4 -6.48 2.17 -2.62
CA ILE A 4 -5.42 1.39 -1.97
C ILE A 4 -4.77 0.49 -3.01
N PHE A 5 -3.51 0.76 -3.32
CA PHE A 5 -2.67 -0.11 -4.13
C PHE A 5 -1.99 -1.14 -3.22
N GLY A 6 -2.13 -2.42 -3.57
CA GLY A 6 -1.57 -3.51 -2.78
C GLY A 6 -1.42 -4.78 -3.59
N MET A 7 -1.07 -5.87 -2.92
CA MET A 7 -1.06 -7.20 -3.53
C MET A 7 -1.45 -8.26 -2.50
N LYS A 8 -2.11 -9.33 -2.95
CA LYS A 8 -2.57 -10.42 -2.07
C LYS A 8 -1.43 -11.18 -1.37
N THR A 9 -0.21 -11.07 -1.87
CA THR A 9 0.98 -11.68 -1.23
C THR A 9 1.69 -10.74 -0.25
N CYS A 10 1.16 -9.55 0.01
CA CYS A 10 1.67 -8.62 1.02
C CYS A 10 0.83 -8.76 2.31
N PRO A 11 1.41 -9.22 3.42
CA PRO A 11 0.72 -9.37 4.70
C PRO A 11 0.07 -8.09 5.20
N ASP A 12 0.72 -6.93 5.03
CA ASP A 12 0.17 -5.64 5.45
C ASP A 12 -1.06 -5.27 4.63
N CYS A 13 -1.07 -5.55 3.31
CA CYS A 13 -2.26 -5.38 2.48
C CYS A 13 -3.39 -6.31 2.91
N THR A 14 -3.11 -7.60 3.11
CA THR A 14 -4.13 -8.58 3.52
C THR A 14 -4.71 -8.30 4.90
N TYR A 15 -3.96 -7.62 5.77
CA TYR A 15 -4.44 -7.20 7.09
C TYR A 15 -5.47 -6.06 7.00
N LEU A 16 -5.41 -5.24 5.96
CA LEU A 16 -6.37 -4.16 5.73
C LEU A 16 -7.66 -4.63 5.07
N GLU A 17 -7.63 -5.72 4.30
CA GLU A 17 -8.80 -6.20 3.52
C GLU A 17 -10.10 -6.31 4.36
N PRO A 18 -10.11 -6.91 5.57
CA PRO A 18 -11.35 -7.01 6.36
C PRO A 18 -11.84 -5.66 6.91
N GLN A 19 -10.98 -4.65 6.99
CA GLN A 19 -11.33 -3.32 7.52
C GLN A 19 -12.07 -2.46 6.49
N ILE A 20 -11.92 -2.79 5.20
CA ILE A 20 -12.48 -2.04 4.07
C ILE A 20 -13.51 -2.85 3.28
N GLU A 21 -13.77 -4.10 3.67
CA GLU A 21 -14.76 -4.96 3.02
C GLU A 21 -16.17 -4.35 3.13
N GLY A 22 -16.81 -4.14 1.97
CA GLY A 22 -18.15 -3.55 1.90
C GLY A 22 -18.21 -2.04 2.12
N ASP A 23 -17.07 -1.36 2.28
CA ASP A 23 -17.00 0.09 2.43
C ASP A 23 -16.76 0.77 1.08
N GLU A 24 -17.81 1.43 0.56
CA GLU A 24 -17.78 2.13 -0.74
C GLU A 24 -16.83 3.34 -0.77
N ARG A 25 -16.27 3.76 0.37
CA ARG A 25 -15.24 4.81 0.41
C ARG A 25 -13.91 4.30 -0.13
N PHE A 26 -13.68 2.99 -0.15
CA PHE A 26 -12.41 2.38 -0.53
C PHE A 26 -12.49 1.65 -1.87
N ARG A 27 -11.46 1.84 -2.70
CA ARG A 27 -11.20 1.08 -3.91
C ARG A 27 -9.85 0.38 -3.76
N THR A 28 -9.84 -0.95 -3.79
CA THR A 28 -8.60 -1.73 -3.82
C THR A 28 -8.13 -1.97 -5.24
N VAL A 29 -6.81 -1.90 -5.45
CA VAL A 29 -6.16 -2.17 -6.73
C VAL A 29 -5.02 -3.15 -6.49
N ASP A 30 -5.19 -4.39 -6.97
CA ASP A 30 -4.12 -5.39 -6.95
C ASP A 30 -3.10 -5.09 -8.06
N ILE A 31 -1.90 -4.67 -7.67
CA ILE A 31 -0.82 -4.33 -8.62
C ILE A 31 -0.21 -5.56 -9.29
N GLY A 32 -0.46 -6.76 -8.74
CA GLY A 32 -0.02 -8.03 -9.32
C GLY A 32 -0.97 -8.61 -10.35
N GLU A 33 -2.19 -8.05 -10.47
CA GLU A 33 -3.26 -8.61 -11.33
C GLU A 33 -3.09 -8.23 -12.82
N ASP A 34 -2.76 -6.97 -13.11
CA ASP A 34 -2.60 -6.47 -14.49
C ASP A 34 -1.48 -5.42 -14.56
N VAL A 35 -0.72 -5.42 -15.66
CA VAL A 35 0.34 -4.44 -15.92
C VAL A 35 -0.17 -2.99 -15.92
N LYS A 36 -1.45 -2.74 -16.22
CA LYS A 36 -2.08 -1.42 -16.13
C LYS A 36 -2.14 -0.94 -14.68
N ASN A 37 -2.51 -1.80 -13.74
CA ASN A 37 -2.55 -1.49 -12.31
C ASN A 37 -1.13 -1.19 -11.81
N LEU A 38 -0.16 -2.03 -12.20
CA LEU A 38 1.24 -1.79 -11.89
C LEU A 38 1.73 -0.45 -12.45
N LYS A 39 1.37 -0.10 -13.70
CA LYS A 39 1.75 1.19 -14.30
C LYS A 39 1.08 2.38 -13.62
N GLU A 40 -0.16 2.24 -13.16
CA GLU A 40 -0.85 3.27 -12.38
C GLU A 40 -0.12 3.51 -11.05
N PHE A 41 0.23 2.44 -10.33
CA PHE A 41 1.01 2.51 -9.10
C PHE A 41 2.41 3.11 -9.33
N LEU A 42 3.15 2.67 -10.36
CA LEU A 42 4.50 3.15 -10.64
C LEU A 42 4.54 4.65 -10.96
N ARG A 43 3.51 5.20 -11.61
CA ARG A 43 3.41 6.65 -11.85
C ARG A 43 3.35 7.47 -10.56
N ILE A 44 2.83 6.90 -9.48
CA ILE A 44 2.80 7.52 -8.16
C ILE A 44 4.13 7.28 -7.46
N ARG A 45 4.53 6.01 -7.34
CA ARG A 45 5.76 5.57 -6.65
C ARG A 45 7.03 6.28 -7.13
N ASP A 46 7.15 6.52 -8.43
CA ASP A 46 8.38 7.06 -9.03
C ASP A 46 8.52 8.57 -8.81
N VAL A 47 7.48 9.29 -8.38
CA VAL A 47 7.50 10.76 -8.27
C VAL A 47 7.04 11.30 -6.92
N ASP A 48 6.13 10.60 -6.22
CA ASP A 48 5.52 11.12 -5.00
C ASP A 48 6.52 11.12 -3.82
N PRO A 49 6.61 12.21 -3.02
CA PRO A 49 7.50 12.30 -1.87
C PRO A 49 7.25 11.25 -0.78
N ALA A 50 6.05 10.68 -0.67
CA ALA A 50 5.76 9.60 0.29
C ALA A 50 6.67 8.37 0.08
N PHE A 51 7.30 8.23 -1.09
CA PHE A 51 8.21 7.15 -1.42
C PHE A 51 9.69 7.51 -1.26
N ASP A 52 10.04 8.73 -0.83
CA ASP A 52 11.44 9.15 -0.70
C ASP A 52 12.27 8.21 0.18
N GLU A 53 11.69 7.76 1.30
CA GLU A 53 12.37 6.83 2.23
C GLU A 53 12.28 5.35 1.79
N VAL A 54 11.39 5.04 0.85
CA VAL A 54 11.20 3.68 0.32
C VAL A 54 12.09 3.42 -0.90
N ARG A 55 12.29 4.43 -1.75
CA ARG A 55 13.09 4.29 -2.98
C ARG A 55 14.53 3.89 -2.67
N GLY A 56 15.06 2.93 -3.43
CA GLY A 56 16.41 2.42 -3.25
C GLY A 56 16.59 1.38 -2.14
N THR A 57 15.57 1.14 -1.30
CA THR A 57 15.63 0.13 -0.22
C THR A 57 15.33 -1.30 -0.68
N GLY A 58 14.84 -1.47 -1.91
CA GLY A 58 14.31 -2.75 -2.40
C GLY A 58 12.87 -3.03 -1.98
N SER A 59 12.28 -2.19 -1.13
CA SER A 59 10.86 -2.27 -0.77
C SER A 59 9.94 -1.80 -1.90
N VAL A 60 8.75 -2.41 -1.97
CA VAL A 60 7.72 -2.03 -2.95
C VAL A 60 7.03 -0.73 -2.54
N GLY A 61 6.74 -0.55 -1.26
CA GLY A 61 5.96 0.59 -0.73
C GLY A 61 4.46 0.36 -0.84
N ILE A 62 3.99 -0.81 -0.40
CA ILE A 62 2.57 -1.16 -0.31
C ILE A 62 2.22 -1.62 1.11
N PRO A 63 0.99 -1.37 1.61
CA PRO A 63 -0.10 -0.68 0.94
C PRO A 63 0.21 0.80 0.67
N CYS A 64 -0.12 1.27 -0.53
CA CYS A 64 -0.02 2.68 -0.92
C CYS A 64 -1.43 3.24 -1.02
N ILE A 65 -1.69 4.32 -0.28
CA ILE A 65 -3.03 4.84 -0.10
C ILE A 65 -3.10 6.24 -0.69
N VAL A 66 -4.01 6.44 -1.63
CA VAL A 66 -4.35 7.73 -2.21
C VAL A 66 -5.64 8.20 -1.57
N LEU A 67 -5.57 9.24 -0.75
CA LEU A 67 -6.69 9.84 -0.05
C LEU A 67 -7.59 10.60 -1.03
N GLU A 68 -8.80 10.98 -0.57
CA GLU A 68 -9.78 11.67 -1.41
C GLU A 68 -9.31 13.04 -1.93
N ASP A 69 -8.39 13.68 -1.19
CA ASP A 69 -7.78 14.96 -1.55
C ASP A 69 -6.55 14.82 -2.48
N GLY A 70 -6.22 13.59 -2.87
CA GLY A 70 -5.07 13.27 -3.73
C GLY A 70 -3.76 13.12 -2.99
N ARG A 71 -3.70 13.32 -1.66
CA ARG A 71 -2.50 13.01 -0.88
C ARG A 71 -2.21 11.53 -0.90
N VAL A 72 -0.93 11.20 -0.99
CA VAL A 72 -0.43 9.83 -0.95
C VAL A 72 0.21 9.56 0.41
N THR A 73 -0.09 8.40 0.98
CA THR A 73 0.49 7.94 2.26
C THR A 73 0.73 6.43 2.21
N LEU A 74 1.72 5.99 2.97
CA LEU A 74 2.01 4.57 3.20
C LEU A 74 1.58 4.13 4.61
N ASP A 75 1.02 5.04 5.41
CA ASP A 75 0.48 4.73 6.73
C ASP A 75 -1.05 4.51 6.65
N PRO A 76 -1.55 3.30 6.95
CA PRO A 76 -2.98 3.02 7.02
C PRO A 76 -3.75 3.91 7.99
N ALA A 77 -3.11 4.42 9.05
CA ALA A 77 -3.74 5.28 10.05
C ALA A 77 -4.28 6.59 9.45
N ASP A 78 -3.62 7.13 8.42
CA ASP A 78 -4.05 8.35 7.72
C ASP A 78 -5.38 8.17 6.97
N ALA A 79 -5.73 6.93 6.65
CA ALA A 79 -7.00 6.57 6.02
C ALA A 79 -8.06 6.09 7.03
N GLY A 80 -7.77 6.21 8.33
CA GLY A 80 -8.63 5.71 9.41
C GLY A 80 -8.61 4.20 9.57
N LEU A 81 -7.57 3.52 9.06
CA LEU A 81 -7.38 2.08 9.18
C LEU A 81 -6.36 1.76 10.28
N THR A 82 -6.45 0.56 10.83
CA THR A 82 -5.50 0.06 11.82
C THR A 82 -4.34 -0.64 11.11
N PRO A 83 -3.08 -0.19 11.27
CA PRO A 83 -1.93 -0.87 10.67
C PRO A 83 -1.68 -2.23 11.32
N ARG A 84 -1.04 -3.14 10.57
CA ARG A 84 -0.64 -4.44 11.13
C ARG A 84 0.39 -4.21 12.24
N PRO A 85 0.22 -4.81 13.44
CA PRO A 85 1.24 -4.72 14.48
C PRO A 85 2.56 -5.33 14.02
N GLU A 86 3.70 -4.74 14.41
CA GLU A 86 5.06 -5.13 13.97
C GLU A 86 5.52 -6.54 14.40
N THR A 87 4.62 -7.38 14.89
CA THR A 87 4.89 -8.77 15.23
C THR A 87 4.68 -9.68 14.01
N GLY A 88 5.66 -9.77 13.11
CA GLY A 88 5.56 -10.71 11.98
C GLY A 88 6.63 -10.59 10.89
N THR A 89 6.59 -11.54 9.94
CA THR A 89 7.51 -11.62 8.79
C THR A 89 7.40 -10.38 7.89
N ALA A 90 8.55 -9.75 7.65
CA ALA A 90 8.77 -8.69 6.68
C ALA A 90 8.64 -9.21 5.24
N CYS A 91 8.04 -8.44 4.33
CA CYS A 91 8.10 -8.72 2.89
C CYS A 91 9.42 -8.33 2.23
N ARG A 92 10.43 -7.89 3.01
CA ARG A 92 11.75 -7.56 2.46
C ARG A 92 12.51 -8.81 2.05
N LEU A 93 13.26 -8.69 0.96
CA LEU A 93 14.10 -9.77 0.42
C LEU A 93 15.20 -10.22 1.39
N ASP A 94 15.56 -9.39 2.37
CA ASP A 94 16.55 -9.67 3.42
C ASP A 94 15.94 -10.20 4.74
N GLY A 95 14.61 -10.28 4.83
CA GLY A 95 13.88 -10.75 5.99
C GLY A 95 13.94 -9.84 7.22
N LYS A 96 14.31 -8.56 7.11
CA LYS A 96 14.42 -7.62 8.25
C LYS A 96 13.47 -6.41 8.14
N GLY A 97 12.67 -6.17 9.19
CA GLY A 97 11.91 -4.93 9.42
C GLY A 97 10.52 -4.85 8.76
N CYS A 98 9.62 -4.03 9.32
CA CYS A 98 8.41 -3.56 8.64
C CYS A 98 8.77 -2.49 7.60
#